data_AF-A0A3E1E4H9-F1
#
_entry.id   AF-A0A3E1E4H9-F1
#
_cell.length_a   1.000
_cell.length_b   1.000
_cell.length_c   1.000
_cell.angle_alpha   90.00
_cell.angle_beta   90.00
_cell.angle_gamma   90.00
#
_symmetry.space_group_name_H-M   'P 1'
#
loop_
_entity.id
_entity.type
_entity.pdbx_description
1 polymer ?
#
loop_
_entity_poly.entity_id
_entity_poly.type
_entity_poly.pdbx_seq_one_letter_code
_entity_poly.pdbx_strand_id
1 'polypeptide(L)' 'MNLVERFFRDLTVACVRDGSFGSVPQLVEAIEGYIAERDLNPVRYVWKAKGEEILEKIKRAHQAAGMV' A
#
# COMPACT_ATOMS: atom_id res chain seq x y z
N MET A 1 -2.29 -5.85 -8.24
CA MET A 1 -1.83 -5.14 -7.02
C MET A 1 -0.83 -6.05 -6.31
N ASN A 2 0.39 -5.59 -6.09
CA ASN A 2 1.41 -6.32 -5.32
C ASN A 2 1.18 -6.17 -3.80
N LEU A 3 1.99 -6.83 -2.98
CA LEU A 3 1.83 -6.82 -1.51
C LEU A 3 2.06 -5.43 -0.90
N VAL A 4 3.03 -4.68 -1.41
CA VAL A 4 3.37 -3.33 -0.95
C VAL A 4 2.23 -2.36 -1.27
N GLU A 5 1.75 -2.42 -2.50
CA GLU A 5 0.57 -1.68 -2.97
C GLU A 5 -0.67 -2.00 -2.13
N ARG A 6 -0.86 -3.26 -1.71
CA ARG A 6 -1.95 -3.65 -0.81
C ARG A 6 -1.76 -3.07 0.60
N PHE A 7 -0.57 -3.13 1.16
CA PHE A 7 -0.28 -2.53 2.45
C PHE A 7 -0.60 -1.03 2.47
N PHE A 8 -0.13 -0.28 1.47
CA PHE A 8 -0.43 1.16 1.40
C PHE A 8 -1.90 1.45 1.16
N ARG A 9 -2.62 0.61 0.41
CA ARG A 9 -4.07 0.72 0.29
C ARG A 9 -4.75 0.57 1.65
N ASP A 10 -4.38 -0.46 2.42
CA ASP A 10 -4.97 -0.73 3.73
C ASP A 10 -4.64 0.41 4.72
N LEU A 11 -3.38 0.86 4.77
CA LEU A 11 -2.96 2.02 5.55
C LEU A 11 -3.77 3.27 5.19
N THR A 12 -3.95 3.54 3.90
CA THR A 12 -4.70 4.72 3.46
C THR A 12 -6.16 4.63 3.87
N VAL A 13 -6.82 3.48 3.70
CA VAL A 13 -8.23 3.32 4.05
C VAL A 13 -8.44 3.36 5.56
N ALA A 14 -7.57 2.74 6.35
CA ALA A 14 -7.76 2.59 7.79
C ALA A 14 -7.29 3.81 8.60
N CYS A 15 -6.27 4.54 8.13
CA CYS A 15 -5.63 5.61 8.89
C CYS A 15 -5.71 6.97 8.17
N VAL A 16 -5.30 7.03 6.91
CA VAL A 16 -5.00 8.33 6.25
C VAL A 16 -6.24 9.00 5.66
N ARG A 17 -7.17 8.24 5.07
CA ARG A 17 -8.31 8.77 4.30
C ARG A 17 -9.34 9.45 5.20
N ASP A 18 -9.67 8.82 6.31
CA ASP A 18 -10.66 9.30 7.27
C ASP A 18 -10.01 10.07 8.44
N GLY A 19 -8.68 10.10 8.51
CA GLY A 19 -7.91 10.90 9.47
C GLY A 19 -7.83 12.38 9.09
N SER A 20 -7.85 13.26 10.10
CA SER A 20 -7.58 14.70 9.94
C SER A 20 -6.38 15.07 10.81
N PHE A 21 -5.34 15.62 10.19
CA PHE A 21 -4.06 15.90 10.84
C PHE A 21 -3.74 17.39 10.76
N GLY A 22 -3.45 18.02 11.90
CA GLY A 22 -3.04 19.42 12.00
C GLY A 22 -1.54 19.64 11.73
N SER A 23 -0.73 18.57 11.68
CA SER A 23 0.70 18.67 11.39
C SER A 23 1.26 17.34 10.86
N VAL A 24 2.42 17.39 10.20
CA VAL A 24 3.13 16.20 9.73
C VAL A 24 3.52 15.25 10.88
N PRO A 25 4.05 15.72 12.03
CA PRO A 25 4.31 14.84 13.17
C PRO A 25 3.08 14.08 13.65
N GLN A 26 1.89 14.70 13.63
CA GLN A 26 0.65 14.03 14.02
C GLN A 26 0.27 12.91 13.03
N LEU A 27 0.51 13.11 11.73
CA LEU A 27 0.34 12.05 10.73
C LEU A 27 1.34 10.90 10.97
N VAL A 28 2.59 11.21 11.30
CA VAL A 28 3.62 10.19 11.59
C VAL A 28 3.19 9.34 12.78
N GLU A 29 2.80 9.96 13.89
CA GLU A 29 2.34 9.26 15.10
C GLU A 29 1.14 8.33 14.80
N ALA A 30 0.18 8.79 14.00
CA ALA A 30 -0.96 7.97 13.61
C ALA A 30 -0.55 6.75 12.75
N ILE A 31 0.39 6.93 11.81
CA ILE A 31 0.91 5.83 10.99
C ILE A 31 1.69 4.83 11.86
N GLU A 32 2.52 5.31 12.79
CA GLU A 32 3.26 4.45 13.73
C GLU A 32 2.30 3.66 14.62
N GLY A 33 1.25 4.29 15.13
CA GLY A 33 0.19 3.62 15.89
C GLY A 33 -0.53 2.54 15.09
N TYR A 34 -0.89 2.81 13.83
CA TYR A 34 -1.48 1.81 12.94
C TYR A 34 -0.54 0.61 12.72
N ILE A 35 0.75 0.85 12.53
CA ILE A 35 1.74 -0.23 12.35
C ILE A 35 1.84 -1.07 13.63
N ALA A 36 1.96 -0.43 14.79
CA ALA A 36 2.06 -1.11 16.08
C ALA A 36 0.83 -1.99 16.38
N GLU A 37 -0.38 -1.48 16.15
CA GLU A 37 -1.61 -2.27 16.32
C GLU A 37 -1.63 -3.48 15.38
N ARG A 38 -1.20 -3.29 14.13
CA ARG A 38 -1.16 -4.35 13.14
C ARG A 38 -0.09 -5.40 13.43
N ASP A 39 1.01 -5.03 14.09
CA ASP A 39 2.05 -5.96 14.53
C ASP A 39 1.58 -6.83 15.72
N LEU A 40 0.65 -6.34 16.54
CA LEU A 40 0.01 -7.17 17.58
C LEU A 40 -0.88 -8.27 17.00
N ASN A 41 -1.47 -8.06 15.82
CA ASN A 41 -2.26 -9.06 15.11
C ASN A 41 -1.91 -9.10 13.61
N PRO A 42 -0.78 -9.73 13.24
CA PRO A 42 -0.23 -9.62 11.91
C PRO A 42 -1.12 -10.29 10.86
N VAL A 43 -1.66 -9.48 9.95
CA VAL A 43 -2.39 -9.97 8.79
C VAL A 43 -1.40 -10.39 7.70
N ARG A 44 -1.35 -11.68 7.40
CA ARG A 44 -0.47 -12.21 6.36
C ARG A 44 -0.91 -11.72 4.97
N TYR A 45 -0.02 -11.00 4.30
CA TYR A 45 -0.17 -10.70 2.88
C TYR A 45 0.32 -11.88 2.04
N VAL A 46 -0.63 -12.62 1.45
CA VAL A 46 -0.31 -13.73 0.55
C VAL A 46 -0.20 -13.24 -0.89
N TRP A 47 0.92 -13.56 -1.53
CA TRP A 47 1.09 -13.33 -2.96
C TRP A 47 0.15 -14.22 -3.77
N LYS A 48 -0.75 -13.61 -4.56
CA LYS A 48 -1.71 -14.32 -5.40
C LYS A 48 -1.56 -14.03 -6.90
N ALA A 49 -0.72 -13.08 -7.27
CA ALA A 49 -0.57 -12.71 -8.68
C ALA A 49 0.19 -13.80 -9.44
N LYS A 50 -0.37 -14.24 -10.56
CA LYS A 50 0.35 -15.11 -11.50
C LYS A 50 1.47 -14.33 -12.17
N GLY A 51 2.57 -14.98 -12.54
CA GLY A 51 3.70 -14.32 -13.21
C GLY A 51 3.28 -13.56 -14.47
N GLU A 52 2.35 -14.11 -15.23
CA GLU A 52 1.78 -13.50 -16.44
C GLU A 52 1.14 -12.14 -16.17
N GLU A 53 0.38 -12.01 -15.07
CA GLU A 53 -0.26 -10.75 -14.66
C GLU A 53 0.78 -9.67 -14.29
N ILE A 54 1.93 -10.07 -13.76
CA ILE A 54 3.04 -9.15 -13.46
C ILE A 54 3.62 -8.61 -14.77
N LEU A 55 3.89 -9.50 -15.73
CA LEU A 55 4.44 -9.13 -17.03
C LEU A 55 3.51 -8.18 -17.78
N GLU A 56 2.20 -8.45 -17.79
CA GLU A 56 1.20 -7.56 -18.38
C GLU A 56 1.17 -6.19 -17.69
N LYS A 57 1.32 -6.15 -16.36
CA LYS A 57 1.38 -4.88 -15.63
C LYS A 57 2.63 -4.06 -15.99
N ILE A 58 3.79 -4.71 -16.14
CA ILE A 58 5.04 -4.06 -16.58
C ILE A 58 4.87 -3.51 -18.00
N LYS A 59 4.31 -4.30 -18.92
CA LYS A 59 4.02 -3.83 -20.30
C LYS A 59 3.14 -2.59 -20.31
N ARG A 60 2.04 -2.59 -19.55
CA ARG A 60 1.15 -1.42 -19.44
C ARG A 60 1.87 -0.20 -18.88
N ALA A 61 2.74 -0.38 -17.88
CA ALA A 61 3.53 0.71 -17.32
C ALA A 61 4.52 1.29 -18.34
N HIS A 62 5.19 0.43 -19.13
CA HIS A 62 6.09 0.88 -20.19
C HIS A 62 5.36 1.64 -21.30
N GLN A 63 4.18 1.18 -21.72
CA GLN A 63 3.33 1.88 -22.69
C GLN A 63 2.89 3.26 -22.17
N ALA A 64 2.46 3.34 -20.91
CA ALA A 64 2.09 4.60 -20.28
C ALA A 64 3.29 5.58 -20.15
N ALA A 65 4.51 5.04 -20.01
CA ALA A 65 5.75 5.82 -19.96
C ALA A 65 6.32 6.15 -21.36
N GLY A 66 5.69 5.72 -22.45
CA GLY A 66 6.17 5.94 -23.82
C GLY A 66 7.47 5.20 -24.15
N MET A 67 7.81 4.17 -23.37
CA MET A 67 9.04 3.38 -23.54
C MET A 67 8.89 2.27 -24.59
N VAL A 68 7.66 2.00 -25.05
CA VAL A 68 7.27 1.09 -26.14
C VAL A 68 6.00 1.61 -26.81
#